data_AF-A0A365P4A0-F1
#
_entry.id   AF-A0A365P4A0-F1
#
_cell.length_a   1.000
_cell.length_b   1.000
_cell.length_c   1.000
_cell.angle_alpha   90.00
_cell.angle_beta   90.00
_cell.angle_gamma   90.00
#
_symmetry.space_group_name_H-M   'P 1'
#
loop_
_entity.id
_entity.type
_entity.pdbx_description
1 polymer ?
#
loop_
_entity_poly.entity_id
_entity_poly.type
_entity_poly.pdbx_seq_one_letter_code
_entity_poly.pdbx_strand_id
1 'polypeptide(L)' 'KLQIAGLNTGYDEVVLSGDPTRDRDFSCFYLRDGELLAADCINRPRDFMLSKQVITQQRPFVRTDFAHTGSPDSLRNG' A
#
# COMPACT_ATOMS: atom_id res chain seq x y z
N LYS A 1 -4.72 -0.37 -14.73
CA LYS A 1 -5.54 -1.47 -14.15
C LYS A 1 -5.57 -1.31 -12.64
N LEU A 2 -6.76 -1.16 -12.05
CA LEU A 2 -6.95 -1.11 -10.60
C LEU A 2 -7.20 -2.53 -10.07
N GLN A 3 -6.52 -2.91 -9.00
CA GLN A 3 -6.75 -4.14 -8.27
C GLN A 3 -6.90 -3.83 -6.79
N ILE A 4 -7.97 -4.34 -6.18
CA ILE A 4 -8.31 -4.07 -4.78
C ILE A 4 -8.20 -5.39 -4.00
N ALA A 5 -7.47 -5.37 -2.89
CA ALA A 5 -7.40 -6.47 -1.93
C ALA A 5 -8.02 -6.01 -0.60
N GLY A 6 -8.90 -6.82 -0.01
CA GLY A 6 -9.50 -6.54 1.30
C GLY A 6 -10.75 -5.65 1.26
N LEU A 7 -11.13 -5.15 2.44
CA LEU A 7 -12.28 -4.27 2.65
C LEU A 7 -11.82 -2.98 3.33
N ASN A 8 -12.02 -1.82 2.69
CA ASN A 8 -11.52 -0.52 3.14
C ASN A 8 -12.47 0.16 4.16
N THR A 9 -13.12 -0.58 5.04
CA THR A 9 -14.06 0.00 6.02
C THR A 9 -13.47 -0.03 7.43
N GLY A 10 -13.48 1.13 8.10
CA GLY A 10 -12.97 1.26 9.47
C GLY A 10 -11.45 1.36 9.58
N TYR A 11 -10.76 1.79 8.52
CA TYR A 11 -9.34 2.17 8.60
C TYR A 11 -9.18 3.49 9.37
N ASP A 12 -8.05 3.64 10.04
CA ASP A 12 -7.64 4.87 10.73
C ASP A 12 -6.46 5.56 10.04
N GLU A 13 -5.67 4.81 9.29
CA GLU A 13 -4.47 5.28 8.61
C GLU A 13 -4.48 4.87 7.13
N VAL A 14 -3.93 5.73 6.28
CA VAL A 14 -3.73 5.45 4.86
C VAL A 14 -2.27 5.71 4.51
N VAL A 15 -1.62 4.68 3.97
CA VAL A 15 -0.25 4.75 3.48
C VAL A 15 -0.25 4.75 1.96
N LEU A 16 0.37 5.76 1.36
CA LEU A 16 0.58 5.84 -0.08
C LEU A 16 1.99 5.35 -0.42
N SER A 17 2.09 4.54 -1.48
CA SER A 17 3.35 4.19 -2.13
C SER A 17 3.36 4.65 -3.58
N GLY A 18 4.41 5.38 -3.96
CA GLY A 18 4.49 6.14 -5.20
C GLY A 18 3.85 7.54 -5.11
N ASP A 19 3.86 8.25 -6.23
CA ASP A 19 3.32 9.60 -6.34
C ASP A 19 2.08 9.60 -7.25
N PRO A 20 0.84 9.71 -6.72
CA PRO A 20 -0.37 9.74 -7.54
C PRO A 20 -0.50 10.99 -8.42
N THR A 21 0.33 12.02 -8.19
CA THR A 21 0.34 13.26 -8.97
C THR A 21 1.31 13.19 -10.15
N ARG A 22 2.37 12.37 -10.05
CA ARG A 22 3.42 12.23 -11.08
C ARG A 22 3.32 10.92 -11.86
N ASP A 23 2.97 9.84 -11.16
CA ASP A 23 2.98 8.48 -11.67
C ASP A 23 1.57 7.97 -11.91
N ARG A 24 1.44 7.08 -12.91
CA ARG A 24 0.16 6.41 -13.22
C ARG A 24 0.04 5.07 -12.50
N ASP A 25 0.99 4.77 -11.60
CA ASP A 25 1.18 3.50 -10.95
C ASP A 25 1.55 3.67 -9.47
N PHE A 26 0.52 3.80 -8.65
CA PHE A 26 0.61 3.99 -7.21
C PHE A 26 -0.22 2.93 -6.47
N SER A 27 0.05 2.78 -5.18
CA SER A 27 -0.69 1.88 -4.30
C SER A 27 -1.14 2.62 -3.04
N CYS A 28 -2.41 2.49 -2.67
CA CYS A 28 -2.97 2.99 -1.42
C CYS A 28 -3.20 1.82 -0.47
N PHE A 29 -2.69 1.89 0.74
CA PHE A 29 -2.85 0.88 1.78
C PHE A 29 -3.67 1.46 2.91
N TYR A 30 -4.75 0.80 3.28
CA TYR A 30 -5.63 1.19 4.38
C TYR A 30 -5.30 0.34 5.59
N LEU A 31 -4.89 0.99 6.67
CA LEU A 31 -4.51 0.34 7.91
C LEU A 31 -5.50 0.65 9.02
N ARG A 32 -5.56 -0.27 9.98
CA ARG A 32 -6.22 -0.06 11.26
C ARG A 32 -5.34 -0.62 12.35
N ASP A 33 -4.99 0.19 13.34
CA ASP A 33 -4.12 -0.24 14.45
C ASP A 33 -2.80 -0.89 13.96
N GLY A 34 -2.26 -0.40 12.83
CA GLY A 34 -1.05 -0.95 12.20
C GLY A 34 -1.25 -2.24 11.38
N GLU A 35 -2.45 -2.78 11.29
CA GLU A 35 -2.79 -3.93 10.44
C GLU A 35 -3.33 -3.49 9.08
N LEU A 36 -2.91 -4.17 8.00
CA LEU A 36 -3.41 -3.90 6.67
C LEU A 36 -4.84 -4.46 6.50
N LEU A 37 -5.83 -3.57 6.33
CA LEU A 37 -7.22 -3.94 6.04
C LEU A 37 -7.49 -4.10 4.55
N ALA A 38 -6.98 -3.15 3.77
CA ALA A 38 -7.20 -3.13 2.33
C ALA A 38 -6.03 -2.48 1.58
N ALA A 39 -5.93 -2.78 0.29
CA ALA A 39 -4.97 -2.13 -0.60
C ALA A 39 -5.57 -1.91 -1.99
N ASP A 40 -5.47 -0.68 -2.49
CA ASP A 40 -5.81 -0.29 -3.86
C ASP A 40 -4.52 -0.15 -4.66
N CYS A 41 -4.27 -1.08 -5.58
CA CYS A 41 -3.06 -1.11 -6.40
C CYS A 41 -3.39 -0.71 -7.84
N ILE A 42 -2.89 0.44 -8.29
CA ILE A 42 -3.06 0.94 -9.66
C ILE A 42 -1.83 0.58 -10.46
N ASN A 43 -1.98 -0.22 -11.52
CA ASN A 43 -0.88 -0.67 -12.40
C ASN A 43 0.26 -1.42 -11.67
N ARG A 44 0.01 -1.90 -10.45
CA ARG A 44 0.97 -2.59 -9.57
C ARG A 44 0.47 -3.99 -9.16
N PRO A 45 0.51 -5.00 -10.04
CA PRO A 45 0.05 -6.36 -9.70
C PRO A 45 0.91 -7.03 -8.62
N ARG A 46 2.19 -6.63 -8.48
CA ARG A 46 3.10 -7.12 -7.42
C ARG A 46 2.61 -6.69 -6.04
N ASP A 47 2.33 -5.41 -5.87
CA ASP A 47 1.83 -4.84 -4.61
C ASP A 47 0.49 -5.47 -4.22
N PHE A 48 -0.37 -5.75 -5.20
CA PHE A 48 -1.63 -6.45 -4.96
C PHE A 48 -1.41 -7.86 -4.39
N MET A 49 -0.47 -8.63 -4.95
CA MET A 49 -0.18 -9.98 -4.46
C MET A 49 0.41 -9.95 -3.05
N LEU A 50 1.33 -9.03 -2.78
CA LEU A 50 1.92 -8.84 -1.45
C LEU A 50 0.85 -8.42 -0.44
N SER A 51 0.02 -7.44 -0.77
CA SER A 51 -1.09 -6.97 0.09
C SER A 51 -2.06 -8.11 0.40
N LYS A 52 -2.43 -8.88 -0.63
CA LYS A 52 -3.29 -10.05 -0.45
C LYS A 52 -2.67 -11.07 0.48
N GLN A 53 -1.36 -11.33 0.38
CA GLN A 53 -0.64 -12.21 1.30
C GLN A 53 -0.62 -11.65 2.72
N VAL A 54 -0.34 -10.35 2.89
CA VAL A 54 -0.33 -9.69 4.21
C VAL A 54 -1.69 -9.83 4.89
N ILE A 55 -2.78 -9.53 4.17
CA ILE A 55 -4.16 -9.67 4.67
C ILE A 55 -4.51 -11.13 4.97
N THR A 56 -4.21 -12.05 4.05
CA THR A 56 -4.62 -13.47 4.16
C THR A 56 -3.81 -14.21 5.23
N GLN A 57 -2.53 -13.85 5.40
CA GLN A 57 -1.62 -14.47 6.36
C GLN A 57 -1.56 -13.71 7.69
N GLN A 58 -2.32 -12.62 7.84
CA GLN A 58 -2.28 -11.73 9.02
C GLN A 58 -0.84 -11.32 9.37
N ARG A 59 -0.04 -11.02 8.34
CA ARG A 59 1.34 -10.58 8.55
C ARG A 59 1.34 -9.11 8.93
N PRO A 60 2.31 -8.67 9.75
CA PRO A 60 2.49 -7.25 10.01
C PRO A 60 2.74 -6.49 8.71
N PHE A 61 2.09 -5.33 8.56
CA PHE A 61 2.34 -4.45 7.42
C PHE A 61 3.72 -3.81 7.58
N VAL A 62 4.63 -4.13 6.66
CA VAL A 62 5.98 -3.55 6.64
C VAL A 62 6.08 -2.60 5.46
N ARG A 63 6.12 -1.30 5.74
CA ARG A 63 6.11 -0.26 4.69
C ARG A 63 7.26 -0.42 3.70
N THR A 64 8.43 -0.88 4.14
CA THR A 64 9.58 -1.13 3.27
C THR A 64 9.38 -2.24 2.26
N ASP A 65 8.49 -3.21 2.50
CA ASP A 65 8.11 -4.22 1.48
C ASP A 65 7.33 -3.58 0.30
N PHE A 66 6.73 -2.42 0.53
CA PHE A 66 5.95 -1.68 -0.45
C PHE A 66 6.61 -0.38 -0.89
N ALA A 67 7.81 -0.05 -0.39
CA ALA A 67 8.48 1.20 -0.71
C ALA A 67 9.09 1.15 -2.12
N HIS A 68 8.60 2.01 -3.01
CA HIS A 68 9.20 2.21 -4.34
C HIS A 68 9.99 3.52 -4.37
N THR A 69 11.13 3.49 -5.05
CA THR A 69 11.98 4.67 -5.32
C THR A 69 11.16 5.73 -6.06
N GLY A 70 10.63 6.72 -5.33
CA GLY A 70 9.66 7.70 -5.84
C GLY A 70 8.55 8.06 -4.85
N SER A 71 8.40 7.30 -3.76
CA SER A 71 7.49 7.64 -2.66
C SER A 71 7.97 8.92 -1.94
N PRO A 72 7.10 9.89 -1.62
CA PRO A 72 7.52 11.14 -0.95
C PRO A 72 8.19 10.90 0.41
N ASP A 73 7.89 9.77 1.06
CA ASP A 73 8.54 9.33 2.31
C ASP A 73 10.05 9.01 2.17
N SER A 74 10.55 8.76 0.95
CA SER A 74 11.97 8.47 0.71
C SER A 74 12.89 9.70 0.75
N LEU A 75 12.33 10.92 0.80
CA LEU A 75 13.11 12.17 0.82
C LEU A 75 13.39 12.71 2.22
N ARG A 76 13.03 11.98 3.29
CA ARG A 76 13.15 12.50 4.67
C ARG A 76 14.42 12.05 5.43
N ASN A 77 15.33 11.32 4.77
CA ASN A 77 16.65 11.02 5.31
C ASN A 77 17.73 11.37 4.28
N GLY A 78 18.29 12.58 4.40
CA GLY A 78 19.44 13.09 3.66
C GLY A 78 19.87 14.43 4.21
#